data_AF-A0A8T4MZM1-F1
#
_entry.id   AF-A0A8T4MZM1-F1
#
_cell.length_a   1.000
_cell.length_b   1.000
_cell.length_c   1.000
_cell.angle_alpha   90.00
_cell.angle_beta   90.00
_cell.angle_gamma   90.00
#
_symmetry.space_group_name_H-M   'P 1'
#
loop_
_entity.id
_entity.type
_entity.pdbx_description
1 polymer ?
#
loop_
_entity_poly.entity_id
_entity_poly.type
_entity_poly.pdbx_seq_one_letter_code
_entity_poly.pdbx_strand_id
1 'polypeptide(L)'
;MYKEVKKYFHLANIILGIYFISFVLSFMLTDKLTIIDPSPITQLPSLQNAKTSTIFLGIAITNILGAFIMAALGILFGISSITYLIKNGAIFGSAFFNTFEATTLTNTLLAYGPHAIFEIPALILSMTIGVSIGNMVIKEYDKKYKNNKTMKIVKIIILTMATIALIVPTKYFGDNSRIIKALLLVPLFWLMIKATQETKLFESKEWKKTIFRGLNTFIKIVIPLYIIAALIEIR
;
A
#
# COMPACT_ATOMS: atom_id res chain seq x y z
N MET A 1 19.66 -7.90 -14.41
CA MET A 1 18.41 -7.99 -13.64
C MET A 1 18.67 -8.35 -12.18
N TYR A 2 19.34 -9.47 -11.88
CA TYR A 2 19.60 -9.94 -10.49
C TYR A 2 20.33 -8.92 -9.58
N LYS A 3 21.39 -8.24 -10.07
CA LYS A 3 22.12 -7.23 -9.29
C LYS A 3 21.25 -6.01 -8.90
N GLU A 4 20.33 -5.59 -9.76
CA GLU A 4 19.42 -4.47 -9.43
C GLU A 4 18.34 -4.91 -8.46
N VAL A 5 17.81 -6.13 -8.60
CA VAL A 5 16.81 -6.71 -7.69
C VAL A 5 17.37 -6.87 -6.27
N LYS A 6 18.63 -7.29 -6.13
CA LYS A 6 19.28 -7.47 -4.82
C LYS A 6 19.27 -6.19 -3.96
N LYS A 7 19.36 -5.01 -4.60
CA LYS A 7 19.32 -3.72 -3.90
C LYS A 7 17.97 -3.46 -3.21
N TYR A 8 16.89 -4.03 -3.74
CA TYR A 8 15.54 -3.88 -3.19
C TYR A 8 15.16 -5.00 -2.22
N PHE A 9 15.99 -6.03 -2.07
CA PHE A 9 15.69 -7.18 -1.20
C PHE A 9 15.59 -6.78 0.27
N HIS A 10 16.51 -5.92 0.74
CA HIS A 10 16.42 -5.39 2.11
C HIS A 10 15.15 -4.59 2.36
N LEU A 11 14.75 -3.75 1.40
CA LEU A 11 13.52 -2.98 1.50
C LEU A 11 12.29 -3.91 1.50
N ALA A 12 12.27 -4.92 0.63
CA ALA A 12 11.20 -5.92 0.59
C ALA A 12 11.07 -6.68 1.91
N ASN A 13 12.18 -7.04 2.56
CA ASN A 13 12.17 -7.70 3.87
C ASN A 13 11.65 -6.78 4.97
N ILE A 14 12.02 -5.50 4.95
CA ILE A 14 11.49 -4.50 5.90
C ILE A 14 9.97 -4.36 5.71
N ILE A 15 9.51 -4.25 4.45
CA ILE A 15 8.09 -4.17 4.10
C ILE A 15 7.36 -5.43 4.61
N LEU A 16 7.86 -6.62 4.30
CA LEU A 16 7.27 -7.87 4.78
C LEU A 16 7.22 -7.92 6.31
N GLY A 17 8.27 -7.44 6.98
CA GLY A 17 8.31 -7.31 8.44
C GLY A 17 7.24 -6.37 8.98
N ILE A 18 7.05 -5.19 8.38
CA ILE A 18 5.99 -4.24 8.78
C ILE A 18 4.61 -4.87 8.62
N TYR A 19 4.36 -5.55 7.49
CA TYR A 19 3.11 -6.26 7.25
C TYR A 19 2.87 -7.33 8.33
N PHE A 20 3.87 -8.16 8.59
CA PHE A 20 3.77 -9.26 9.55
C PHE A 20 3.59 -8.75 11.00
N ILE A 21 4.31 -7.71 11.40
CA ILE A 21 4.12 -7.07 12.70
C ILE A 21 2.68 -6.55 12.82
N SER A 22 2.17 -5.87 11.79
CA SER A 22 0.80 -5.37 11.80
C SER A 22 -0.23 -6.49 11.85
N PHE A 23 0.02 -7.61 11.17
CA PHE A 23 -0.78 -8.83 11.24
C PHE A 23 -0.81 -9.41 12.65
N VAL A 24 0.36 -9.67 13.24
CA VAL A 24 0.47 -10.26 14.59
C VAL A 24 -0.16 -9.35 15.64
N LEU A 25 0.14 -8.05 15.61
CA LEU A 25 -0.46 -7.09 16.53
C LEU A 25 -1.98 -7.08 16.43
N SER A 26 -2.53 -7.08 15.22
CA SER A 26 -3.97 -7.10 15.05
C SER A 26 -4.58 -8.43 15.50
N PHE A 27 -3.96 -9.57 15.15
CA PHE A 27 -4.39 -10.89 15.62
C PHE A 27 -4.47 -10.95 17.15
N MET A 28 -3.41 -10.52 17.84
CA MET A 28 -3.32 -10.55 19.31
C MET A 28 -4.25 -9.58 20.03
N LEU A 29 -4.73 -8.55 19.33
CA LEU A 29 -5.52 -7.48 19.91
C LEU A 29 -6.95 -7.45 19.35
N THR A 30 -7.37 -8.40 18.51
CA THR A 30 -8.70 -8.36 17.86
C THR A 30 -9.84 -8.44 18.87
N ASP A 31 -9.67 -9.23 19.93
CA ASP A 31 -10.55 -9.32 21.09
C ASP A 31 -10.68 -8.00 21.86
N LYS A 32 -9.65 -7.14 21.82
CA LYS A 32 -9.56 -5.87 22.56
C LYS A 32 -9.80 -4.62 21.70
N LEU A 33 -9.59 -4.72 20.40
CA LEU A 33 -9.71 -3.61 19.45
C LEU A 33 -11.07 -3.66 18.75
N THR A 34 -12.05 -2.97 19.34
CA THR A 34 -13.29 -2.57 18.62
C THR A 34 -13.03 -1.54 17.52
N ILE A 35 -11.78 -1.11 17.32
CA ILE A 35 -11.37 0.00 16.46
C ILE A 35 -11.29 -0.42 14.98
N ILE A 36 -11.07 -1.70 14.71
CA ILE A 36 -11.00 -2.23 13.36
C ILE A 36 -12.31 -2.94 13.13
N ASP A 37 -13.26 -2.28 12.46
CA ASP A 37 -14.44 -2.97 11.95
C ASP A 37 -13.96 -3.95 10.87
N PRO A 38 -13.96 -5.26 11.14
CA PRO A 38 -13.50 -6.23 10.17
C PRO A 38 -14.62 -6.55 9.16
N SER A 39 -15.76 -5.84 9.18
CA SER A 39 -16.92 -6.06 8.31
C SER A 39 -16.63 -6.28 6.83
N PRO A 40 -15.57 -5.71 6.19
CA PRO A 40 -15.26 -6.05 4.81
C PRO A 40 -14.83 -7.52 4.62
N ILE A 41 -14.25 -8.14 5.66
CA ILE A 41 -13.71 -9.50 5.62
C ILE A 41 -14.54 -10.48 6.49
N THR A 42 -15.14 -10.06 7.60
CA THR A 42 -15.99 -10.95 8.42
C THR A 42 -17.35 -11.25 7.82
N GLN A 43 -17.74 -10.59 6.72
CA GLN A 43 -18.89 -11.00 5.92
C GLN A 43 -18.57 -12.18 4.98
N LEU A 44 -17.31 -12.60 4.81
CA LEU A 44 -16.94 -13.74 3.96
C LEU A 44 -17.69 -15.05 4.29
N PRO A 45 -17.88 -15.45 5.55
CA PRO A 45 -18.61 -16.69 5.87
C PRO A 45 -20.12 -16.59 5.66
N SER A 46 -20.72 -15.40 5.86
CA SER A 46 -22.17 -15.18 5.75
C SER A 46 -22.64 -14.79 4.34
N LEU A 47 -21.72 -14.50 3.42
CA LEU A 47 -21.98 -14.16 2.01
C LEU A 47 -22.04 -15.38 1.07
N GLN A 48 -22.06 -16.62 1.60
CA GLN A 48 -22.26 -17.85 0.81
C GLN A 48 -23.57 -17.87 -0.01
N ASN A 49 -24.53 -16.97 0.28
CA ASN A 49 -25.83 -16.87 -0.41
C ASN A 49 -25.90 -15.78 -1.51
N ALA A 50 -24.90 -14.92 -1.65
CA ALA A 50 -24.82 -13.99 -2.77
C ALA A 50 -24.10 -14.67 -3.95
N LYS A 51 -24.47 -14.33 -5.21
CA LYS A 51 -23.79 -14.87 -6.41
C LYS A 51 -22.28 -14.67 -6.24
N THR A 52 -21.58 -15.77 -5.99
CA THR A 52 -20.16 -15.85 -5.60
C THR A 52 -19.26 -15.08 -6.56
N SER A 53 -19.66 -14.97 -7.84
CA SER A 53 -18.97 -14.21 -8.88
C SER A 53 -18.93 -12.70 -8.68
N THR A 54 -19.98 -12.09 -8.13
CA THR A 54 -20.10 -10.62 -7.98
C THR A 54 -19.24 -10.07 -6.84
N ILE A 55 -19.15 -10.83 -5.75
CA ILE A 55 -18.33 -10.47 -4.58
C ILE A 55 -16.85 -10.69 -4.92
N PHE A 56 -16.54 -11.80 -5.58
CA PHE A 56 -15.20 -12.08 -6.12
C PHE A 56 -14.67 -10.94 -6.99
N LEU A 57 -15.45 -10.52 -7.99
CA LEU A 57 -15.01 -9.46 -8.90
C LEU A 57 -14.83 -8.14 -8.12
N GLY A 58 -15.69 -7.89 -7.13
CA GLY A 58 -15.57 -6.76 -6.21
C GLY A 58 -14.26 -6.76 -5.42
N ILE A 59 -13.89 -7.88 -4.79
CA ILE A 59 -12.64 -8.00 -4.01
C ILE A 59 -11.42 -7.86 -4.92
N ALA A 60 -11.39 -8.60 -6.04
CA ALA A 60 -10.30 -8.54 -7.00
C ALA A 60 -10.09 -7.12 -7.56
N ILE A 61 -11.17 -6.44 -7.97
CA ILE A 61 -11.11 -5.06 -8.45
C ILE A 61 -10.64 -4.12 -7.34
N THR A 62 -11.14 -4.27 -6.11
CA THR A 62 -10.76 -3.40 -4.99
C THR A 62 -9.28 -3.54 -4.66
N ASN A 63 -8.76 -4.77 -4.67
CA ASN A 63 -7.35 -5.05 -4.42
C ASN A 63 -6.45 -4.58 -5.57
N ILE A 64 -6.84 -4.83 -6.83
CA ILE A 64 -6.13 -4.29 -8.00
C ILE A 64 -6.12 -2.76 -7.99
N LEU A 65 -7.25 -2.12 -7.68
CA LEU A 65 -7.35 -0.67 -7.61
C LEU A 65 -6.52 -0.12 -6.44
N GLY A 66 -6.57 -0.75 -5.27
CA GLY A 66 -5.73 -0.40 -4.12
C GLY A 66 -4.24 -0.51 -4.45
N ALA A 67 -3.84 -1.59 -5.13
CA ALA A 67 -2.49 -1.81 -5.63
C ALA A 67 -2.06 -0.78 -6.67
N PHE A 68 -2.95 -0.44 -7.60
CA PHE A 68 -2.71 0.60 -8.60
C PHE A 68 -2.54 1.96 -7.93
N ILE A 69 -3.43 2.30 -6.99
CA ILE A 69 -3.35 3.53 -6.20
C ILE A 69 -2.05 3.56 -5.40
N MET A 70 -1.60 2.46 -4.80
CA MET A 70 -0.31 2.41 -4.13
C MET A 70 0.87 2.65 -5.08
N ALA A 71 0.85 2.02 -6.26
CA ALA A 71 1.89 2.18 -7.26
C ALA A 71 1.91 3.61 -7.82
N ALA A 72 0.74 4.20 -8.05
CA ALA A 72 0.58 5.57 -8.55
C ALA A 72 0.91 6.62 -7.47
N LEU A 73 0.36 6.48 -6.27
CA LEU A 73 0.58 7.38 -5.13
C LEU A 73 1.90 7.14 -4.42
N GLY A 74 2.75 6.23 -4.85
CA GLY A 74 4.12 6.18 -4.36
C GLY A 74 4.95 7.41 -4.74
N ILE A 75 4.46 8.19 -5.70
CA ILE A 75 4.68 9.63 -5.88
C ILE A 75 4.72 10.40 -4.54
N LEU A 76 3.84 10.06 -3.58
CA LEU A 76 3.81 10.55 -2.21
C LEU A 76 4.85 9.86 -1.29
N PHE A 77 6.01 9.54 -1.86
CA PHE A 77 7.19 9.01 -1.16
C PHE A 77 7.00 7.65 -0.48
N GLY A 78 6.05 6.84 -0.96
CA GLY A 78 5.80 5.49 -0.44
C GLY A 78 5.15 5.44 0.94
N ILE A 79 4.88 6.58 1.58
CA ILE A 79 4.19 6.63 2.88
C ILE A 79 2.77 6.06 2.74
N SER A 80 2.08 6.42 1.67
CA SER A 80 0.77 5.87 1.32
C SER A 80 0.81 4.34 1.20
N SER A 81 1.87 3.80 0.60
CA SER A 81 2.10 2.36 0.48
C SER A 81 2.34 1.70 1.84
N ILE A 82 3.12 2.31 2.73
CA ILE A 82 3.35 1.81 4.11
C ILE A 82 2.04 1.79 4.90
N THR A 83 1.26 2.88 4.87
CA THR A 83 -0.02 2.93 5.57
C THR A 83 -1.00 1.88 5.04
N TYR A 84 -1.04 1.68 3.72
CA TYR A 84 -1.88 0.64 3.12
C TYR A 84 -1.43 -0.77 3.54
N LEU A 85 -0.12 -1.03 3.55
CA LEU A 85 0.46 -2.30 4.02
C LEU A 85 0.09 -2.60 5.47
N ILE A 86 0.22 -1.63 6.38
CA ILE A 86 -0.18 -1.76 7.78
C ILE A 86 -1.67 -2.09 7.87
N LYS A 87 -2.51 -1.33 7.16
CA LYS A 87 -3.96 -1.59 7.16
C LYS A 87 -4.29 -3.00 6.66
N ASN A 88 -3.66 -3.46 5.58
CA ASN A 88 -3.90 -4.81 5.07
C ASN A 88 -3.41 -5.89 6.02
N GLY A 89 -2.22 -5.73 6.60
CA GLY A 89 -1.73 -6.66 7.62
C GLY A 89 -2.69 -6.74 8.81
N ALA A 90 -3.15 -5.59 9.30
CA ALA A 90 -4.09 -5.54 10.43
C ALA A 90 -5.44 -6.18 10.10
N ILE A 91 -6.05 -5.78 8.98
CA ILE A 91 -7.31 -6.33 8.50
C ILE A 91 -7.22 -7.85 8.35
N PHE A 92 -6.14 -8.36 7.74
CA PHE A 92 -5.90 -9.79 7.57
C PHE A 92 -5.69 -10.51 8.90
N GLY A 93 -4.97 -9.90 9.85
CA GLY A 93 -4.76 -10.45 11.20
C GLY A 93 -6.06 -10.61 11.98
N SER A 94 -6.94 -9.62 11.89
CA SER A 94 -8.26 -9.68 12.53
C SER A 94 -9.17 -10.72 11.90
N ALA A 95 -9.21 -10.79 10.57
CA ALA A 95 -9.96 -11.81 9.86
C ALA A 95 -9.48 -13.23 10.20
N PHE A 96 -8.15 -13.42 10.22
CA PHE A 96 -7.54 -14.70 10.57
C PHE A 96 -7.92 -15.13 12.00
N PHE A 97 -7.88 -14.21 12.97
CA PHE A 97 -8.32 -14.47 14.35
C PHE A 97 -9.78 -14.92 14.41
N ASN A 98 -10.69 -14.18 13.77
CA ASN A 98 -12.12 -14.50 13.81
C ASN A 98 -12.44 -15.86 13.17
N THR A 99 -11.75 -16.23 12.09
CA THR A 99 -11.91 -17.56 11.48
C THR A 99 -11.25 -18.66 12.30
N PHE A 100 -10.11 -18.37 12.94
CA PHE A 100 -9.43 -19.29 13.84
C PHE A 100 -10.31 -19.65 15.05
N GLU A 101 -10.96 -18.67 15.68
CA GLU A 101 -11.92 -18.88 16.77
C GLU A 101 -13.14 -19.70 16.33
N ALA A 102 -13.59 -19.53 15.09
CA ALA A 102 -14.76 -20.23 14.55
C ALA A 102 -14.46 -21.64 14.00
N THR A 103 -13.19 -21.98 13.76
CA THR A 103 -12.79 -23.21 13.05
C THR A 103 -11.51 -23.83 13.62
N THR A 104 -10.74 -24.55 12.81
CA THR A 104 -9.43 -25.10 13.20
C THR A 104 -8.30 -24.30 12.57
N LEU A 105 -7.09 -24.38 13.13
CA LEU A 105 -5.90 -23.78 12.52
C LEU A 105 -5.71 -24.24 11.07
N THR A 106 -5.89 -25.54 10.82
CA THR A 106 -5.76 -26.13 9.48
C THR A 106 -6.75 -25.50 8.51
N ASN A 107 -8.02 -25.38 8.89
CA ASN A 107 -9.04 -24.77 8.03
C ASN A 107 -8.79 -23.29 7.80
N THR A 108 -8.30 -22.57 8.83
CA THR A 108 -7.93 -21.15 8.71
C THR A 108 -6.75 -20.97 7.76
N LEU A 109 -5.71 -21.81 7.88
CA LEU A 109 -4.55 -21.79 6.99
C LEU A 109 -4.92 -22.15 5.55
N LEU A 110 -5.86 -23.08 5.34
CA LEU A 110 -6.36 -23.42 4.01
C LEU A 110 -7.21 -22.31 3.41
N ALA A 111 -8.00 -21.60 4.23
CA ALA A 111 -8.81 -20.47 3.77
C ALA A 111 -7.95 -19.27 3.34
N TYR A 112 -6.91 -18.92 4.12
CA TYR A 112 -6.17 -17.67 3.93
C TYR A 112 -4.76 -17.85 3.35
N GLY A 113 -4.09 -18.98 3.63
CA GLY A 113 -2.71 -19.22 3.23
C GLY A 113 -2.51 -19.14 1.72
N PRO A 114 -3.31 -19.85 0.90
CA PRO A 114 -3.21 -19.77 -0.55
C PRO A 114 -3.41 -18.35 -1.10
N HIS A 115 -4.33 -17.57 -0.53
CA HIS A 115 -4.57 -16.18 -0.94
C HIS A 115 -3.34 -15.30 -0.63
N ALA A 116 -2.81 -15.37 0.59
CA ALA A 116 -1.67 -14.59 1.04
C ALA A 116 -0.40 -14.83 0.20
N ILE A 117 -0.21 -16.05 -0.31
CA ILE A 117 0.94 -16.41 -1.17
C ILE A 117 0.98 -15.56 -2.46
N PHE A 118 -0.17 -15.18 -3.01
CA PHE A 118 -0.24 -14.39 -4.25
C PHE A 118 -0.45 -12.90 -3.96
N GLU A 119 -1.27 -12.57 -2.96
CA GLU A 119 -1.60 -11.19 -2.63
C GLU A 119 -0.40 -10.41 -2.08
N ILE A 120 0.36 -11.00 -1.14
CA ILE A 120 1.48 -10.31 -0.49
C ILE A 120 2.57 -9.94 -1.51
N PRO A 121 3.03 -10.83 -2.41
CA PRO A 121 3.96 -10.45 -3.48
C PRO A 121 3.41 -9.36 -4.40
N ALA A 122 2.13 -9.42 -4.78
CA ALA A 122 1.50 -8.40 -5.63
C ALA A 122 1.49 -7.01 -4.95
N LEU A 123 1.24 -7.00 -3.65
CA LEU A 123 1.26 -5.81 -2.81
C LEU A 123 2.68 -5.23 -2.68
N ILE A 124 3.69 -6.07 -2.38
CA ILE A 124 5.09 -5.67 -2.29
C ILE A 124 5.60 -5.09 -3.63
N LEU A 125 5.24 -5.70 -4.76
CA LEU A 125 5.61 -5.22 -6.09
C LEU A 125 4.99 -3.85 -6.37
N SER A 126 3.70 -3.69 -6.10
CA SER A 126 2.98 -2.42 -6.23
C SER A 126 3.61 -1.30 -5.41
N MET A 127 3.96 -1.60 -4.15
CA MET A 127 4.68 -0.68 -3.28
C MET A 127 6.07 -0.33 -3.83
N THR A 128 6.82 -1.32 -4.31
CA THR A 128 8.16 -1.10 -4.85
C THR A 128 8.12 -0.17 -6.07
N ILE A 129 7.14 -0.37 -6.96
CA ILE A 129 6.89 0.55 -8.09
C ILE A 129 6.65 1.96 -7.55
N GLY A 130 5.74 2.12 -6.60
CA GLY A 130 5.43 3.41 -6.01
C GLY A 130 6.62 4.10 -5.37
N VAL A 131 7.33 3.43 -4.46
CA VAL A 131 8.53 3.95 -3.78
C VAL A 131 9.60 4.34 -4.80
N SER A 132 9.77 3.56 -5.87
CA SER A 132 10.76 3.88 -6.91
C SER A 132 10.49 5.21 -7.59
N ILE A 133 9.21 5.50 -7.88
CA ILE A 133 8.76 6.75 -8.51
C ILE A 133 8.98 7.92 -7.54
N GLY A 134 8.52 7.80 -6.29
CA GLY A 134 8.72 8.84 -5.27
C GLY A 134 10.20 9.15 -5.01
N ASN A 135 11.04 8.12 -4.96
CA ASN A 135 12.49 8.29 -4.75
C ASN A 135 13.18 9.05 -5.89
N MET A 136 12.74 8.88 -7.15
CA MET A 136 13.26 9.69 -8.26
C MET A 136 12.96 11.17 -8.06
N VAL A 137 11.75 11.52 -7.58
CA VAL A 137 11.36 12.90 -7.29
C VAL A 137 12.22 13.50 -6.16
N ILE A 138 12.40 12.76 -5.06
CA ILE A 138 13.28 13.22 -3.95
C ILE A 138 14.70 13.43 -4.46
N LYS A 139 15.23 12.48 -5.21
CA LYS A 139 16.62 12.52 -5.68
C LYS A 139 16.88 13.76 -6.55
N GLU A 140 15.97 14.07 -7.48
CA GLU A 140 16.11 15.29 -8.29
C GLU A 140 15.92 16.56 -7.48
N TYR A 141 14.97 16.57 -6.53
CA TYR A 141 14.82 17.69 -5.58
C TYR A 141 16.11 17.92 -4.77
N ASP A 142 16.69 16.87 -4.21
CA ASP A 142 17.91 16.94 -3.39
C ASP A 142 19.13 17.32 -4.19
N LYS A 143 19.21 16.86 -5.44
CA LYS A 143 20.26 17.28 -6.37
C LYS A 143 20.17 18.78 -6.65
N LYS A 144 18.96 19.29 -6.92
CA LYS A 144 18.74 20.72 -7.20
C LYS A 144 19.02 21.60 -5.99
N TYR A 145 18.55 21.21 -4.82
CA TYR A 145 18.65 22.00 -3.58
C TYR A 145 19.78 21.53 -2.65
N LYS A 146 20.81 20.87 -3.20
CA LYS A 146 21.93 20.29 -2.43
C LYS A 146 22.57 21.28 -1.46
N ASN A 147 22.69 22.55 -1.86
CA ASN A 147 23.32 23.60 -1.07
C ASN A 147 22.32 24.58 -0.42
N ASN A 148 21.01 24.36 -0.58
CA ASN A 148 19.98 25.24 -0.03
C ASN A 148 19.40 24.64 1.26
N LYS A 149 19.88 25.11 2.43
CA LYS A 149 19.46 24.62 3.75
C LYS A 149 17.95 24.81 3.98
N THR A 150 17.39 25.95 3.58
CA THR A 150 15.96 26.27 3.73
C THR A 150 15.10 25.26 2.98
N MET A 151 15.43 24.96 1.72
CA MET A 151 14.67 24.00 0.92
C MET A 151 14.75 22.57 1.45
N LYS A 152 15.86 22.18 2.10
CA LYS A 152 15.93 20.90 2.81
C LYS A 152 14.98 20.85 4.00
N ILE A 153 14.90 21.93 4.78
CA ILE A 153 13.96 22.03 5.92
C ILE A 153 12.51 21.99 5.42
N VAL A 154 12.17 22.75 4.38
CA VAL A 154 10.84 22.75 3.76
C VAL A 154 10.44 21.34 3.33
N LYS A 155 11.35 20.58 2.69
CA LYS A 155 11.12 19.18 2.33
C LYS A 155 10.79 18.33 3.55
N ILE A 156 11.58 18.42 4.63
CA ILE A 156 11.36 17.65 5.85
C ILE A 156 9.99 17.98 6.46
N ILE A 157 9.64 19.26 6.59
CA ILE A 157 8.34 19.68 7.13
C ILE A 157 7.20 19.10 6.30
N ILE A 158 7.27 19.22 4.97
CA ILE A 158 6.24 18.72 4.06
C ILE A 158 6.09 17.19 4.15
N LEU A 159 7.21 16.45 4.20
CA LEU A 159 7.19 14.99 4.37
C LEU A 159 6.60 14.58 5.71
N THR A 160 6.94 15.30 6.79
CA THR A 160 6.37 15.05 8.12
C THR A 160 4.87 15.31 8.15
N MET A 161 4.40 16.43 7.59
CA MET A 161 2.97 16.75 7.50
C MET A 161 2.20 15.69 6.71
N ALA A 162 2.73 15.24 5.58
CA ALA A 162 2.13 14.17 4.80
C ALA A 162 2.07 12.84 5.58
N THR A 163 3.12 12.54 6.35
CA THR A 163 3.17 11.36 7.21
C THR A 163 2.08 11.42 8.27
N ILE A 164 1.91 12.57 8.94
CA ILE A 164 0.83 12.80 9.91
C ILE A 164 -0.54 12.62 9.26
N ALA A 165 -0.75 13.21 8.08
CA ALA A 165 -2.03 13.10 7.35
C ALA A 165 -2.41 11.65 7.04
N LEU A 166 -1.42 10.82 6.70
CA LEU A 166 -1.63 9.42 6.32
C LEU A 166 -1.82 8.51 7.55
N ILE A 167 -1.02 8.71 8.61
CA ILE A 167 -1.03 7.85 9.81
C ILE A 167 -2.23 8.16 10.71
N VAL A 168 -2.55 9.44 10.96
CA VAL A 168 -3.56 9.80 11.96
C VAL A 168 -4.93 9.25 11.54
N PRO A 169 -5.60 8.43 12.37
CA PRO A 169 -6.93 7.91 12.06
C PRO A 169 -7.95 9.02 11.78
N THR A 170 -8.84 8.81 10.81
CA THR A 170 -9.84 9.79 10.41
C THR A 170 -10.73 10.25 11.56
N LYS A 171 -11.01 9.36 12.53
CA LYS A 171 -11.81 9.67 13.72
C LYS A 171 -11.32 10.88 14.52
N TYR A 172 -10.01 11.16 14.54
CA TYR A 172 -9.45 12.29 15.30
C TYR A 172 -9.72 13.65 14.66
N PHE A 173 -10.14 13.69 13.40
CA PHE A 173 -10.41 14.93 12.66
C PHE A 173 -11.92 15.20 12.49
N GLY A 174 -12.79 14.37 13.08
CA GLY A 174 -14.24 14.48 12.95
C GLY A 174 -14.75 14.35 11.51
N ASP A 175 -15.91 14.94 11.24
CA ASP A 175 -16.60 14.86 9.94
C ASP A 175 -15.75 15.42 8.78
N ASN A 176 -14.87 16.38 9.08
CA ASN A 176 -14.00 17.05 8.10
C ASN A 176 -12.68 16.31 7.84
N SER A 177 -12.52 15.09 8.36
CA SER A 177 -11.26 14.33 8.26
C SER A 177 -10.70 14.19 6.85
N ARG A 178 -11.56 13.99 5.85
CA ARG A 178 -11.16 13.88 4.44
C ARG A 178 -10.57 15.20 3.93
N ILE A 179 -11.21 16.32 4.25
CA ILE A 179 -10.78 17.66 3.84
C ILE A 179 -9.46 18.02 4.52
N ILE A 180 -9.34 17.80 5.83
CA ILE A 180 -8.12 18.10 6.59
C ILE A 180 -6.93 17.29 6.05
N LYS A 181 -7.12 15.99 5.80
CA LYS A 181 -6.07 15.16 5.19
C LYS A 181 -5.69 15.64 3.79
N ALA A 182 -6.67 16.00 2.97
CA ALA A 182 -6.40 16.56 1.64
C ALA A 182 -5.56 17.83 1.74
N LEU A 183 -5.93 18.76 2.64
CA LEU A 183 -5.19 20.01 2.89
C LEU A 183 -3.75 19.74 3.35
N LEU A 184 -3.53 18.78 4.25
CA LEU A 184 -2.18 18.42 4.70
C LEU A 184 -1.32 17.78 3.59
N LEU A 185 -1.94 17.22 2.55
CA LEU A 185 -1.24 16.67 1.38
C LEU A 185 -0.99 17.72 0.28
N VAL A 186 -1.67 18.88 0.28
CA VAL A 186 -1.45 19.94 -0.73
C VAL A 186 0.02 20.40 -0.80
N PRO A 187 0.72 20.69 0.31
CA PRO A 187 2.14 21.05 0.27
C PRO A 187 3.02 19.97 -0.38
N LEU A 188 2.64 18.70 -0.22
CA LEU A 188 3.32 17.57 -0.83
C LEU A 188 3.22 17.63 -2.36
N PHE A 189 2.01 17.78 -2.89
CA PHE A 189 1.78 17.94 -4.32
C PHE A 189 2.51 19.17 -4.88
N TRP A 190 2.52 20.28 -4.14
CA TRP A 190 3.27 21.47 -4.53
C TRP A 190 4.78 21.20 -4.62
N LEU A 191 5.37 20.52 -3.62
CA LEU A 191 6.78 20.14 -3.65
C LEU A 191 7.10 19.27 -4.86
N MET A 192 6.18 18.37 -5.23
CA MET A 192 6.35 17.51 -6.40
C MET A 192 6.28 18.27 -7.72
N ILE A 193 5.27 19.13 -7.89
CA ILE A 193 5.14 19.97 -9.10
C ILE A 193 6.36 20.86 -9.24
N LYS A 194 6.79 21.48 -8.12
CA LYS A 194 7.99 22.30 -8.09
C LYS A 194 9.20 21.48 -8.49
N ALA A 195 9.47 20.34 -7.84
CA ALA A 195 10.59 19.47 -8.16
C ALA A 195 10.59 19.06 -9.64
N THR A 196 9.44 18.69 -10.19
CA THR A 196 9.32 18.15 -11.55
C THR A 196 9.48 19.22 -12.62
N GLN A 197 8.87 20.39 -12.46
CA GLN A 197 9.04 21.55 -13.36
C GLN A 197 10.48 22.04 -13.35
N GLU A 198 11.07 22.15 -12.17
CA GLU A 198 12.37 22.77 -11.97
C GLU A 198 13.56 21.89 -12.38
N THR A 199 13.36 20.58 -12.53
CA THR A 199 14.40 19.60 -12.88
C THR A 199 14.17 18.94 -14.25
N LYS A 200 13.08 19.30 -14.94
CA LYS A 200 12.61 18.65 -16.18
C LYS A 200 12.48 17.12 -16.02
N LEU A 201 12.17 16.65 -14.82
CA LEU A 201 12.12 15.20 -14.50
C LEU A 201 11.18 14.44 -15.45
N PHE A 202 10.00 14.99 -15.75
CA PHE A 202 9.00 14.34 -16.61
C PHE A 202 9.44 14.21 -18.08
N GLU A 203 10.37 15.07 -18.52
CA GLU A 203 10.95 14.99 -19.86
C GLU A 203 12.10 13.97 -19.92
N SER A 204 12.68 13.60 -18.77
CA SER A 204 13.83 12.71 -18.70
C SER A 204 13.48 11.31 -19.25
N LYS A 205 14.42 10.74 -20.03
CA LYS A 205 14.31 9.36 -20.51
C LYS A 205 14.22 8.36 -19.36
N GLU A 206 14.90 8.64 -18.24
CA GLU A 206 14.88 7.79 -17.04
C GLU A 206 13.49 7.72 -16.43
N TRP A 207 12.80 8.86 -16.25
CA TRP A 207 11.43 8.89 -15.72
C TRP A 207 10.46 8.07 -16.57
N LYS A 208 10.41 8.34 -17.88
CA LYS A 208 9.53 7.62 -18.81
C LYS A 208 9.79 6.11 -18.77
N LYS A 209 11.07 5.73 -18.73
CA LYS A 209 11.50 4.33 -18.65
C LYS A 209 11.07 3.68 -17.32
N THR A 210 11.19 4.37 -16.19
CA THR A 210 10.74 3.85 -14.89
C THR A 210 9.23 3.70 -14.84
N ILE A 211 8.46 4.69 -15.26
CA ILE A 211 6.98 4.62 -15.32
C ILE A 211 6.53 3.47 -16.21
N PHE A 212 7.10 3.36 -17.42
CA PHE A 212 6.72 2.30 -18.35
C PHE A 212 7.06 0.91 -17.82
N ARG A 213 8.24 0.74 -17.20
CA ARG A 213 8.62 -0.51 -16.53
C ARG A 213 7.66 -0.85 -15.38
N GLY A 214 7.33 0.14 -14.55
CA GLY A 214 6.38 -0.03 -13.44
C GLY A 214 5.01 -0.47 -13.93
N LEU A 215 4.45 0.22 -14.93
CA LEU A 215 3.17 -0.14 -15.53
C LEU A 215 3.20 -1.53 -16.17
N ASN A 216 4.27 -1.87 -16.90
CA ASN A 216 4.42 -3.18 -17.51
C ASN A 216 4.52 -4.30 -16.45
N THR A 217 5.25 -4.08 -15.35
CA THR A 217 5.29 -5.02 -14.21
C THR A 217 3.91 -5.14 -13.55
N PHE A 218 3.22 -4.02 -13.37
CA PHE A 218 1.88 -4.01 -12.78
C PHE A 218 0.90 -4.85 -13.61
N ILE A 219 0.83 -4.60 -14.93
CA ILE A 219 -0.09 -5.29 -15.83
C ILE A 219 0.28 -6.78 -15.98
N LYS A 220 1.57 -7.11 -16.15
CA LYS A 220 1.99 -8.48 -16.47
C LYS A 220 2.19 -9.39 -15.26
N ILE A 221 2.33 -8.82 -14.05
CA ILE A 221 2.66 -9.59 -12.84
C ILE A 221 1.64 -9.29 -11.75
N VAL A 222 1.47 -8.03 -11.34
CA VAL A 222 0.61 -7.68 -10.20
C VAL A 222 -0.86 -8.05 -10.46
N ILE A 223 -1.41 -7.65 -11.61
CA ILE A 223 -2.81 -7.97 -11.95
C ILE A 223 -3.05 -9.50 -11.97
N PRO A 224 -2.24 -10.31 -12.70
CA PRO A 224 -2.38 -11.76 -12.66
C PRO A 224 -2.30 -12.38 -11.25
N LEU A 225 -1.39 -11.90 -10.40
CA LEU A 225 -1.29 -12.39 -9.02
C LEU A 225 -2.57 -12.12 -8.23
N TYR A 226 -3.15 -10.93 -8.31
CA TYR A 226 -4.43 -10.64 -7.65
C TYR A 226 -5.59 -11.43 -8.23
N ILE A 227 -5.62 -11.66 -9.53
CA ILE A 227 -6.62 -12.53 -10.17
C ILE A 227 -6.50 -13.96 -9.61
N ILE A 228 -5.29 -14.52 -9.52
CA ILE A 228 -5.06 -15.84 -8.95
C ILE A 228 -5.47 -15.89 -7.48
N ALA A 229 -5.07 -14.90 -6.67
CA ALA A 229 -5.43 -14.81 -5.26
C ALA A 229 -6.95 -14.85 -5.07
N ALA A 230 -7.67 -14.05 -5.86
CA ALA A 230 -9.13 -13.99 -5.82
C ALA A 230 -9.78 -15.28 -6.36
N LEU A 231 -9.20 -15.96 -7.35
CA LEU A 231 -9.74 -17.23 -7.86
C LEU A 231 -9.64 -18.36 -6.83
N ILE A 232 -8.61 -18.34 -5.98
CA ILE A 232 -8.43 -19.33 -4.92
C ILE A 232 -9.45 -19.12 -3.79
N GLU A 233 -9.83 -17.88 -3.53
CA GLU A 233 -10.82 -17.49 -2.51
C GLU A 233 -12.24 -18.00 -2.81
N ILE A 234 -12.51 -18.47 -4.04
CA ILE A 234 -13.82 -19.00 -4.46
C ILE A 234 -14.06 -20.44 -3.95
N ARG A 235 -13.03 -21.14 -3.46
CA ARG A 235 -13.13 -22.55 -3.02
C ARG A 235 -13.38 -22.66 -1.52
#